data_AF-A0A7X7HZ05-F1
#
_entry.id   AF-A0A7X7HZ05-F1
#
_cell.length_a   1.000
_cell.length_b   1.000
_cell.length_c   1.000
_cell.angle_alpha   90.00
_cell.angle_beta   90.00
_cell.angle_gamma   90.00
#
_symmetry.space_group_name_H-M   'P 1'
#
loop_
_entity.id
_entity.type
_entity.pdbx_description
1 polymer ?
#
loop_
_entity_poly.entity_id
_entity_poly.type
_entity_poly.pdbx_seq_one_letter_code
_entity_poly.pdbx_strand_id
1 'polypeptide(L)'
;MDVFLGDVFSKEIERKILGSILPGGEKWQIFGKKNDCLGNCPHYNVCDSGKGPYKLLCTDSWDETPFSNRTFQTLKHIFYKFDYYNQKDLDTSEPAIRKTIKQIKEKLLDYQEKGAEECAEKLVRLNQCKFRKELIQYWGGCSVTGFTDEKLLIASHIKPWRNATDKEQLNPFNGLLLIPQLDYLFDKGYISFSDSGKIIISDLIRNNLEKFAIKKDMRLRMVDAEHKPFLLYHRKKHGYTN
;
A
#
# COMPACT_ATOMS: atom_id res chain seq x y z
N MET A 1 -5.31 -2.62 12.77
CA MET A 1 -4.33 -2.36 11.69
C MET A 1 -5.00 -1.33 10.82
N ASP A 2 -4.42 -0.14 10.69
CA ASP A 2 -5.07 0.92 9.91
C ASP A 2 -5.10 0.49 8.44
N VAL A 3 -6.30 0.36 7.88
CA VAL A 3 -6.52 0.09 6.46
C VAL A 3 -6.58 1.43 5.74
N PHE A 4 -5.85 1.58 4.64
CA PHE A 4 -5.83 2.80 3.85
C PHE A 4 -6.57 2.62 2.53
N LEU A 5 -6.97 3.73 1.90
CA LEU A 5 -7.64 3.67 0.60
C LEU A 5 -6.80 3.00 -0.49
N GLY A 6 -5.49 3.19 -0.47
CA GLY A 6 -4.57 2.50 -1.38
C GLY A 6 -4.51 0.99 -1.17
N ASP A 7 -4.79 0.49 0.04
CA ASP A 7 -4.85 -0.94 0.32
C ASP A 7 -6.15 -1.57 -0.22
N VAL A 8 -7.23 -0.80 -0.15
CA VAL A 8 -8.55 -1.21 -0.65
C VAL A 8 -8.57 -1.19 -2.17
N PHE A 9 -8.20 -0.07 -2.77
CA PHE A 9 -8.16 0.14 -4.22
C PHE A 9 -6.74 0.00 -4.72
N SER A 10 -6.20 -1.20 -4.55
CA SER A 10 -4.82 -1.46 -4.95
C SER A 10 -4.72 -1.29 -6.47
N LYS A 11 -5.42 -2.09 -7.29
CA LYS A 11 -5.19 -2.20 -8.76
C LYS A 11 -4.78 -0.89 -9.46
N GLU A 12 -3.73 -0.94 -10.27
CA GLU A 12 -3.11 0.19 -10.97
C GLU A 12 -4.14 1.04 -11.72
N ILE A 13 -5.08 0.38 -12.41
CA ILE A 13 -6.19 1.03 -13.11
C ILE A 13 -7.24 1.63 -12.16
N GLU A 14 -7.50 1.03 -10.99
CA GLU A 14 -8.34 1.61 -9.94
C GLU A 14 -7.68 2.88 -9.39
N ARG A 15 -6.37 2.86 -9.10
CA ARG A 15 -5.62 4.05 -8.65
C ARG A 15 -5.55 5.14 -9.71
N LYS A 16 -5.40 4.78 -10.99
CA LYS A 16 -5.45 5.76 -12.10
C LYS A 16 -6.81 6.47 -12.17
N ILE A 17 -7.91 5.71 -12.05
CA ILE A 17 -9.28 6.26 -12.09
C ILE A 17 -9.56 7.12 -10.87
N LEU A 18 -9.17 6.66 -9.67
CA LEU A 18 -9.37 7.42 -8.44
C LEU A 18 -8.47 8.65 -8.40
N GLY A 19 -7.23 8.54 -8.89
CA GLY A 19 -6.28 9.63 -9.01
C GLY A 19 -6.71 10.73 -9.99
N SER A 20 -7.64 10.47 -10.92
CA SER A 20 -8.19 11.54 -11.78
C SER A 20 -9.31 12.35 -11.12
N ILE A 21 -9.85 11.90 -10.00
CA ILE A 21 -11.00 12.54 -9.34
C ILE A 21 -10.80 12.85 -7.86
N LEU A 22 -9.79 12.27 -7.20
CA LEU A 22 -9.57 12.45 -5.77
C LEU A 22 -8.71 13.68 -5.46
N PRO A 23 -7.53 13.89 -6.08
CA PRO A 23 -6.63 14.98 -5.71
C PRO A 23 -7.21 16.40 -5.84
N GLY A 24 -8.24 16.59 -6.65
CA GLY A 24 -8.74 17.92 -6.95
C GLY A 24 -8.11 18.51 -8.22
N GLY A 25 -8.91 19.17 -9.05
CA GLY A 25 -8.44 19.93 -10.22
C GLY A 25 -8.52 21.44 -10.01
N GLU A 26 -7.74 22.23 -10.76
CA GLU A 26 -7.74 23.72 -10.69
C GLU A 26 -9.14 24.33 -10.89
N LYS A 27 -10.02 23.63 -11.60
CA LYS A 27 -11.41 24.00 -11.88
C LYS A 27 -12.43 23.39 -10.92
N TRP A 28 -12.00 22.86 -9.77
CA TRP A 28 -12.91 22.54 -8.66
C TRP A 28 -13.49 23.80 -8.00
N GLN A 29 -13.17 25.01 -8.52
CA GLN A 29 -13.65 26.36 -8.14
C GLN A 29 -14.74 26.32 -7.06
N ILE A 30 -14.34 26.35 -5.80
CA ILE A 30 -14.04 27.59 -5.05
C ILE A 30 -15.23 28.55 -5.15
N PHE A 31 -16.19 28.41 -4.22
CA PHE A 31 -16.83 29.59 -3.66
C PHE A 31 -16.12 29.92 -2.35
N GLY A 32 -15.14 30.83 -2.44
CA GLY A 32 -14.42 31.40 -1.30
C GLY A 32 -13.09 30.72 -0.97
N LYS A 33 -11.98 31.21 -1.54
CA LYS A 33 -10.55 31.24 -1.10
C LYS A 33 -9.95 30.25 -0.05
N LYS A 34 -10.59 29.13 0.33
CA LYS A 34 -10.23 28.32 1.52
C LYS A 34 -10.53 26.81 1.47
N ASN A 35 -10.57 26.18 0.29
CA ASN A 35 -10.94 24.75 0.14
C ASN A 35 -12.38 24.43 0.56
N ASP A 36 -13.33 25.36 0.33
CA ASP A 36 -14.70 25.14 0.76
C ASP A 36 -15.54 24.39 -0.31
N CYS A 37 -16.25 23.33 0.13
CA CYS A 37 -17.29 22.65 -0.66
C CYS A 37 -18.49 23.59 -0.90
N LEU A 38 -19.30 23.33 -1.94
CA LEU A 38 -20.57 24.05 -2.14
C LEU A 38 -21.43 24.00 -0.85
N GLY A 39 -21.83 25.15 -0.32
CA GLY A 39 -22.74 25.25 0.85
C GLY A 39 -24.11 24.59 0.62
N ASN A 40 -24.45 24.31 -0.64
CA ASN A 40 -25.66 23.63 -1.06
C ASN A 40 -25.44 22.10 -1.24
N CYS A 41 -24.25 21.60 -0.93
CA CYS A 41 -23.95 20.18 -1.03
C CYS A 41 -24.73 19.40 0.05
N PRO A 42 -25.54 18.39 -0.31
CA PRO A 42 -26.24 17.55 0.66
C PRO A 42 -25.30 16.83 1.65
N HIS A 43 -24.00 16.77 1.35
CA HIS A 43 -22.96 16.11 2.14
C HIS A 43 -22.04 17.11 2.89
N TYR A 44 -22.42 18.39 2.97
CA TYR A 44 -21.66 19.45 3.63
C TYR A 44 -21.26 19.11 5.07
N ASN A 45 -22.16 18.47 5.84
CA ASN A 45 -21.92 18.07 7.23
C ASN A 45 -20.97 16.87 7.39
N VAL A 46 -20.73 16.11 6.32
CA VAL A 46 -19.81 14.95 6.30
C VAL A 46 -18.38 15.41 6.00
N CYS A 47 -18.26 16.51 5.26
CA CYS A 47 -17.02 17.23 5.01
C CYS A 47 -16.71 18.12 6.23
N ASP A 48 -15.45 18.31 6.60
CA ASP A 48 -15.06 18.86 7.90
C ASP A 48 -15.45 20.35 8.07
N SER A 49 -16.69 20.59 8.51
CA SER A 49 -17.21 21.92 8.86
C SER A 49 -16.98 22.98 7.77
N GLY A 50 -17.24 22.60 6.51
CA GLY A 50 -17.08 23.48 5.36
C GLY A 50 -15.70 23.51 4.72
N LYS A 51 -14.64 22.96 5.34
CA LYS A 51 -13.25 23.01 4.84
C LYS A 51 -12.88 21.96 3.78
N GLY A 52 -13.88 21.45 3.09
CA GLY A 52 -13.68 20.41 2.09
C GLY A 52 -13.62 18.98 2.64
N PRO A 53 -13.49 17.98 1.76
CA PRO A 53 -13.39 16.57 2.12
C PRO A 53 -12.16 16.30 3.00
N TYR A 54 -12.18 15.15 3.69
CA TYR A 54 -11.17 14.74 4.68
C TYR A 54 -9.73 15.04 4.24
N LYS A 55 -8.91 15.60 5.14
CA LYS A 55 -7.60 16.28 4.91
C LYS A 55 -6.62 15.59 3.94
N LEU A 56 -6.71 14.28 3.74
CA LEU A 56 -5.87 13.51 2.83
C LEU A 56 -6.59 13.05 1.55
N LEU A 57 -7.91 12.83 1.60
CA LEU A 57 -8.67 12.22 0.50
C LEU A 57 -8.65 13.06 -0.76
N CYS A 58 -8.58 14.38 -0.62
CA CYS A 58 -8.51 15.31 -1.73
C CYS A 58 -7.17 15.99 -1.84
N THR A 59 -6.14 15.16 -1.85
CA THR A 59 -4.76 15.53 -2.11
C THR A 59 -4.16 14.49 -3.05
N ASP A 60 -2.97 14.77 -3.59
CA ASP A 60 -2.20 13.76 -4.34
C ASP A 60 -1.89 12.51 -3.50
N SER A 61 -1.97 12.62 -2.17
CA SER A 61 -1.75 11.54 -1.19
C SER A 61 -3.07 10.91 -0.72
N TRP A 62 -4.12 10.89 -1.55
CA TRP A 62 -5.42 10.32 -1.21
C TRP A 62 -5.36 8.84 -0.79
N ASP A 63 -4.41 8.10 -1.34
CA ASP A 63 -4.16 6.69 -1.07
C ASP A 63 -3.66 6.43 0.35
N GLU A 64 -3.04 7.44 0.98
CA GLU A 64 -2.64 7.44 2.40
C GLU A 64 -3.78 7.80 3.36
N THR A 65 -4.99 8.01 2.84
CA THR A 65 -6.15 8.30 3.68
C THR A 65 -6.63 7.05 4.41
N PRO A 66 -6.77 7.08 5.75
CA PRO A 66 -7.39 5.99 6.49
C PRO A 66 -8.79 5.67 5.96
N PHE A 67 -9.04 4.38 5.73
CA PHE A 67 -10.33 3.87 5.35
C PHE A 67 -11.24 3.83 6.59
N SER A 68 -12.27 4.65 6.56
CA SER A 68 -13.28 4.79 7.62
C SER A 68 -14.64 4.94 6.95
N ASN A 69 -15.73 4.75 7.68
CA ASN A 69 -17.07 5.02 7.14
C ASN A 69 -17.17 6.44 6.58
N ARG A 70 -16.58 7.45 7.25
CA ARG A 70 -16.60 8.85 6.78
C ARG A 70 -15.86 9.02 5.44
N THR A 71 -14.67 8.44 5.30
CA THR A 71 -13.89 8.53 4.05
C THR A 71 -14.53 7.71 2.94
N PHE A 72 -15.14 6.56 3.27
CA PHE A 72 -15.95 5.78 2.33
C PHE A 72 -17.17 6.54 1.80
N GLN A 73 -17.96 7.18 2.66
CA GLN A 73 -19.12 7.99 2.20
C GLN A 73 -18.67 9.14 1.28
N THR A 74 -17.53 9.75 1.59
CA THR A 74 -16.97 10.86 0.79
C THR A 74 -16.49 10.34 -0.57
N LEU A 75 -15.73 9.25 -0.59
CA LEU A 75 -15.30 8.58 -1.82
C LEU A 75 -16.51 8.20 -2.68
N LYS A 76 -17.54 7.59 -2.07
CA LYS A 76 -18.77 7.20 -2.76
C LYS A 76 -19.43 8.43 -3.40
N HIS A 77 -19.57 9.53 -2.66
CA HIS A 77 -20.12 10.77 -3.21
C HIS A 77 -19.37 11.24 -4.46
N ILE A 78 -18.03 11.35 -4.38
CA ILE A 78 -17.18 11.81 -5.48
C ILE A 78 -17.30 10.84 -6.67
N PHE A 79 -17.16 9.54 -6.41
CA PHE A 79 -17.15 8.52 -7.45
C PHE A 79 -18.50 8.37 -8.17
N TYR A 80 -19.63 8.53 -7.49
CA TYR A 80 -20.95 8.50 -8.13
C TYR A 80 -21.21 9.74 -9.00
N LYS A 81 -20.44 10.81 -8.81
CA LYS A 81 -20.40 12.00 -9.65
C LYS A 81 -19.13 12.03 -10.52
N PHE A 82 -18.63 10.86 -10.92
CA PHE A 82 -17.38 10.70 -11.67
C PHE A 82 -17.22 11.71 -12.80
N ASP A 83 -18.18 11.81 -13.72
CA ASP A 83 -18.06 12.69 -14.91
C ASP A 83 -17.94 14.18 -14.53
N TYR A 84 -18.55 14.58 -13.42
CA TYR A 84 -18.45 15.95 -12.89
C TYR A 84 -17.06 16.24 -12.34
N TYR A 85 -16.49 15.32 -11.56
CA TYR A 85 -15.19 15.49 -10.91
C TYR A 85 -14.00 15.20 -11.83
N ASN A 86 -14.16 14.29 -12.80
CA ASN A 86 -13.13 13.90 -13.75
C ASN A 86 -12.83 15.00 -14.78
N GLN A 87 -13.79 15.87 -15.11
CA GLN A 87 -13.60 17.02 -16.00
C GLN A 87 -12.92 16.74 -17.36
N LYS A 88 -12.97 15.49 -17.84
CA LYS A 88 -12.29 14.95 -19.03
C LYS A 88 -10.78 14.71 -18.88
N ASP A 89 -10.26 14.70 -17.66
CA ASP A 89 -8.87 14.34 -17.35
C ASP A 89 -8.56 12.87 -17.67
N LEU A 90 -9.57 12.01 -17.53
CA LEU A 90 -9.51 10.60 -17.96
C LEU A 90 -10.51 10.32 -19.10
N ASP A 91 -10.02 9.70 -20.18
CA ASP A 91 -10.87 9.22 -21.28
C ASP A 91 -11.67 7.99 -20.84
N THR A 92 -12.97 8.17 -20.61
CA THR A 92 -13.88 7.10 -20.19
C THR A 92 -14.39 6.24 -21.33
N SER A 93 -14.04 6.56 -22.59
CA SER A 93 -14.38 5.74 -23.75
C SER A 93 -13.50 4.49 -23.86
N GLU A 94 -12.32 4.49 -23.23
CA GLU A 94 -11.42 3.33 -23.20
C GLU A 94 -12.11 2.11 -22.55
N PRO A 95 -12.20 0.95 -23.22
CA PRO A 95 -12.93 -0.20 -22.72
C PRO A 95 -12.46 -0.70 -21.35
N ALA A 96 -11.15 -0.65 -21.10
CA ALA A 96 -10.55 -1.06 -19.82
C ALA A 96 -11.00 -0.12 -18.69
N ILE A 97 -10.93 1.19 -18.90
CA ILE A 97 -11.35 2.21 -17.93
C ILE A 97 -12.85 2.09 -17.64
N ARG A 98 -13.68 2.03 -18.69
CA ARG A 98 -15.14 1.88 -18.56
C ARG A 98 -15.52 0.64 -17.76
N LYS A 99 -14.86 -0.49 -18.02
CA LYS A 99 -15.07 -1.74 -17.28
C LYS A 99 -14.67 -1.59 -15.81
N THR A 100 -13.52 -0.99 -15.53
CA THR A 100 -13.06 -0.80 -14.14
C THR A 100 -13.92 0.19 -13.37
N ILE A 101 -14.41 1.28 -13.99
CA ILE A 101 -15.36 2.19 -13.34
C ILE A 101 -16.60 1.41 -12.87
N LYS A 102 -17.13 0.52 -13.73
CA LYS A 102 -18.27 -0.34 -13.34
C LYS A 102 -17.93 -1.25 -12.16
N GLN A 103 -16.76 -1.89 -12.17
CA GLN A 103 -16.29 -2.75 -11.08
C GLN A 103 -16.13 -1.98 -9.76
N ILE A 104 -15.61 -0.74 -9.79
CA ILE A 104 -15.51 0.10 -8.60
C ILE A 104 -16.91 0.45 -8.08
N LYS A 105 -17.89 0.77 -8.96
CA LYS A 105 -19.28 1.00 -8.53
C LYS A 105 -19.86 -0.22 -7.81
N GLU A 106 -19.70 -1.41 -8.40
CA GLU A 106 -20.16 -2.68 -7.81
C GLU A 106 -19.48 -2.94 -6.45
N LYS A 107 -18.17 -2.71 -6.35
CA LYS A 107 -17.41 -2.85 -5.10
C LYS A 107 -17.88 -1.85 -4.02
N LEU A 108 -18.15 -0.61 -4.38
CA LEU A 108 -18.67 0.40 -3.46
C LEU A 108 -20.10 0.05 -2.98
N LEU A 109 -20.93 -0.54 -3.83
CA LEU A 109 -22.26 -1.03 -3.42
C LEU A 109 -22.13 -2.20 -2.42
N ASP A 110 -21.27 -3.17 -2.73
CA ASP A 110 -21.01 -4.32 -1.86
C ASP A 110 -20.53 -3.87 -0.46
N TYR A 111 -19.61 -2.91 -0.43
CA TYR A 111 -19.06 -2.36 0.82
C TYR A 111 -20.12 -1.60 1.62
N GLN A 112 -21.04 -0.91 0.95
CA GLN A 112 -22.13 -0.25 1.64
C GLN A 112 -23.10 -1.25 2.28
N GLU A 113 -23.46 -2.32 1.56
CA GLU A 113 -24.42 -3.32 2.03
C GLU A 113 -23.86 -4.17 3.19
N LYS A 114 -22.58 -4.54 3.10
CA LYS A 114 -21.92 -5.43 4.06
C LYS A 114 -21.18 -4.72 5.19
N GLY A 115 -21.01 -3.41 5.09
CA GLY A 115 -20.18 -2.62 6.01
C GLY A 115 -18.76 -2.44 5.46
N ALA A 116 -18.42 -1.19 5.13
CA ALA A 116 -17.24 -0.89 4.34
C ALA A 116 -15.93 -1.21 5.08
N GLU A 117 -15.88 -0.93 6.37
CA GLU A 117 -14.71 -1.20 7.22
C GLU A 117 -14.43 -2.70 7.32
N GLU A 118 -15.45 -3.52 7.56
CA GLU A 118 -15.32 -4.99 7.60
C GLU A 118 -14.85 -5.55 6.24
N CYS A 119 -15.42 -5.07 5.13
CA CYS A 119 -15.00 -5.49 3.79
C CYS A 119 -13.54 -5.12 3.50
N ALA A 120 -13.11 -3.92 3.89
CA ALA A 120 -11.75 -3.44 3.70
C ALA A 120 -10.74 -4.26 4.52
N GLU A 121 -11.02 -4.51 5.79
CA GLU A 121 -10.18 -5.35 6.66
C GLU A 121 -10.07 -6.78 6.12
N LYS A 122 -11.19 -7.37 5.68
CA LYS A 122 -11.22 -8.72 5.10
C LYS A 122 -10.38 -8.80 3.83
N LEU A 123 -10.45 -7.81 2.95
CA LEU A 123 -9.67 -7.78 1.71
C LEU A 123 -8.17 -7.72 2.00
N VAL A 124 -7.74 -6.80 2.88
CA VAL A 124 -6.33 -6.69 3.28
C VAL A 124 -5.82 -8.00 3.87
N ARG A 125 -6.62 -8.62 4.75
CA ARG A 125 -6.30 -9.93 5.34
C ARG A 125 -6.15 -11.02 4.29
N LEU A 126 -7.06 -11.10 3.31
CA LEU A 126 -6.99 -12.09 2.22
C LEU A 126 -5.71 -11.91 1.38
N ASN A 127 -5.37 -10.66 1.04
CA ASN A 127 -4.19 -10.37 0.25
C ASN A 127 -2.90 -10.72 1.02
N GLN A 128 -2.82 -10.37 2.31
CA GLN A 128 -1.70 -10.77 3.16
C GLN A 128 -1.59 -12.29 3.29
N CYS A 129 -2.72 -13.01 3.42
CA CYS A 129 -2.72 -14.47 3.43
C CYS A 129 -2.22 -15.07 2.11
N LYS A 130 -2.61 -14.51 0.96
CA LYS A 130 -2.15 -14.97 -0.35
C LYS A 130 -0.65 -14.75 -0.52
N PHE A 131 -0.17 -13.53 -0.27
CA PHE A 131 1.25 -13.18 -0.32
C PHE A 131 2.09 -14.09 0.58
N ARG A 132 1.65 -14.32 1.81
CA ARG A 132 2.33 -15.23 2.74
C ARG A 132 2.43 -16.66 2.20
N LYS A 133 1.35 -17.20 1.62
CA LYS A 133 1.36 -18.56 1.05
C LYS A 133 2.35 -18.68 -0.10
N GLU A 134 2.38 -17.69 -0.99
CA GLU A 134 3.32 -17.66 -2.11
C GLU A 134 4.78 -17.57 -1.63
N LEU A 135 5.06 -16.78 -0.58
CA LEU A 135 6.38 -16.71 0.03
C LEU A 135 6.82 -18.02 0.69
N ILE A 136 5.91 -18.70 1.39
CA ILE A 136 6.18 -20.01 1.98
C ILE A 136 6.54 -21.01 0.88
N GLN A 137 5.77 -21.04 -0.21
CA GLN A 137 6.03 -21.91 -1.35
C GLN A 137 7.37 -21.59 -2.04
N TYR A 138 7.70 -20.31 -2.20
CA TYR A 138 8.94 -19.88 -2.83
C TYR A 138 10.18 -20.16 -1.96
N TRP A 139 10.14 -19.80 -0.68
CA TRP A 139 11.33 -19.90 0.20
C TRP A 139 11.48 -21.27 0.89
N GLY A 140 10.38 -21.98 1.13
CA GLY A 140 10.35 -23.27 1.85
C GLY A 140 10.81 -23.20 3.32
N GLY A 141 10.95 -22.00 3.88
CA GLY A 141 11.52 -21.72 5.21
C GLY A 141 12.15 -20.33 5.25
N CYS A 142 12.77 -19.94 6.36
CA CYS A 142 13.40 -18.63 6.47
C CYS A 142 14.41 -18.42 5.33
N SER A 143 14.29 -17.26 4.67
CA SER A 143 15.12 -16.81 3.55
C SER A 143 16.61 -16.69 3.91
N VAL A 144 16.93 -16.53 5.20
CA VAL A 144 18.31 -16.45 5.72
C VAL A 144 18.72 -17.73 6.43
N THR A 145 17.97 -18.15 7.45
CA THR A 145 18.39 -19.25 8.35
C THR A 145 17.94 -20.64 7.90
N GLY A 146 17.01 -20.73 6.96
CA GLY A 146 16.39 -22.00 6.56
C GLY A 146 15.39 -22.57 7.57
N PHE A 147 15.09 -21.88 8.67
CA PHE A 147 14.12 -22.34 9.68
C PHE A 147 12.74 -22.59 9.06
N THR A 148 12.15 -23.77 9.28
CA THR A 148 10.99 -24.26 8.51
C THR A 148 9.65 -24.20 9.24
N ASP A 149 9.60 -23.96 10.56
CA ASP A 149 8.31 -23.84 11.24
C ASP A 149 7.63 -22.52 10.86
N GLU A 150 6.73 -22.64 9.89
CA GLU A 150 5.98 -21.54 9.30
C GLU A 150 5.27 -20.70 10.36
N LYS A 151 4.85 -21.25 11.50
CA LYS A 151 4.11 -20.51 12.53
C LYS A 151 4.92 -19.37 13.15
N LEU A 152 6.24 -19.49 13.15
CA LEU A 152 7.15 -18.47 13.69
C LEU A 152 7.76 -17.58 12.60
N LEU A 153 7.45 -17.83 11.33
CA LEU A 153 7.95 -17.03 10.22
C LEU A 153 7.02 -15.85 9.92
N ILE A 154 7.61 -14.73 9.58
CA ILE A 154 6.93 -13.50 9.17
C ILE A 154 7.16 -13.28 7.67
N ALA A 155 6.08 -12.96 6.96
CA ALA A 155 6.11 -12.57 5.57
C ALA A 155 6.40 -11.07 5.49
N SER A 156 7.67 -10.72 5.28
CA SER A 156 8.16 -9.34 5.33
C SER A 156 8.27 -8.77 3.91
N HIS A 157 7.69 -7.61 3.64
CA HIS A 157 7.87 -6.93 2.36
C HIS A 157 9.22 -6.23 2.29
N ILE A 158 9.92 -6.35 1.16
CA ILE A 158 11.19 -5.65 0.90
C ILE A 158 10.91 -4.17 0.62
N LYS A 159 10.10 -3.89 -0.40
CA LYS A 159 9.49 -2.58 -0.63
C LYS A 159 8.18 -2.56 0.16
N PRO A 160 8.04 -1.68 1.16
CA PRO A 160 6.88 -1.67 2.05
C PRO A 160 5.57 -1.67 1.26
N TRP A 161 4.59 -2.42 1.76
CA TRP A 161 3.26 -2.56 1.16
C TRP A 161 2.67 -1.24 0.64
N ARG A 162 2.80 -0.17 1.44
CA ARG A 162 2.31 1.18 1.13
C ARG A 162 2.93 1.82 -0.10
N ASN A 163 4.21 1.55 -0.34
CA ASN A 163 4.96 2.12 -1.46
C ASN A 163 4.95 1.21 -2.69
N ALA A 164 4.47 -0.04 -2.54
CA ALA A 164 4.38 -1.02 -3.61
C ALA A 164 3.13 -0.78 -4.48
N THR A 165 3.30 -0.97 -5.79
CA THR A 165 2.18 -1.17 -6.72
C THR A 165 1.54 -2.53 -6.43
N ASP A 166 0.39 -2.83 -7.03
CA ASP A 166 -0.42 -3.99 -6.59
C ASP A 166 0.15 -5.29 -7.12
N LYS A 167 0.78 -5.20 -8.29
CA LYS A 167 1.63 -6.26 -8.81
C LYS A 167 2.74 -6.53 -7.80
N GLU A 168 3.39 -5.49 -7.27
CA GLU A 168 4.48 -5.62 -6.28
C GLU A 168 3.99 -6.05 -4.88
N GLN A 169 2.78 -5.69 -4.45
CA GLN A 169 2.21 -6.06 -3.15
C GLN A 169 1.99 -7.57 -3.01
N LEU A 170 1.60 -8.21 -4.12
CA LEU A 170 1.42 -9.66 -4.22
C LEU A 170 2.62 -10.36 -4.86
N ASN A 171 3.68 -9.64 -5.23
CA ASN A 171 4.84 -10.26 -5.87
C ASN A 171 5.68 -11.00 -4.83
N PRO A 172 5.86 -12.34 -4.92
CA PRO A 172 6.72 -13.08 -3.99
C PRO A 172 8.18 -12.59 -3.99
N PHE A 173 8.68 -12.02 -5.09
CA PHE A 173 10.02 -11.43 -5.18
C PHE A 173 10.15 -10.11 -4.41
N ASN A 174 9.04 -9.49 -4.02
CA ASN A 174 9.01 -8.34 -3.11
C ASN A 174 8.90 -8.78 -1.64
N GLY A 175 9.18 -10.05 -1.32
CA GLY A 175 9.03 -10.54 0.04
C GLY A 175 10.13 -11.48 0.49
N LEU A 176 10.44 -11.39 1.77
CA LEU A 176 11.33 -12.30 2.49
C LEU A 176 10.53 -13.02 3.57
N LEU A 177 10.79 -14.32 3.70
CA LEU A 177 10.29 -15.09 4.84
C LEU A 177 11.34 -15.04 5.96
N LEU A 178 11.04 -14.40 7.08
CA LEU A 178 12.02 -14.10 8.13
C LEU A 178 11.56 -14.59 9.50
N ILE A 179 12.50 -14.94 10.37
CA ILE A 179 12.20 -15.11 11.81
C ILE A 179 11.97 -13.73 12.44
N PRO A 180 11.25 -13.61 13.58
CA PRO A 180 10.78 -12.32 14.09
C PRO A 180 11.88 -11.29 14.37
N GLN A 181 13.02 -11.78 14.87
CA GLN A 181 14.22 -10.98 15.08
C GLN A 181 14.76 -10.37 13.78
N LEU A 182 14.90 -11.17 12.72
CA LEU A 182 15.42 -10.70 11.43
C LEU A 182 14.43 -9.76 10.74
N ASP A 183 13.15 -10.08 10.81
CA ASP A 183 12.07 -9.22 10.30
C ASP A 183 12.14 -7.83 10.94
N TYR A 184 12.19 -7.76 12.28
CA TYR A 184 12.28 -6.48 12.99
C TYR A 184 13.51 -5.68 12.59
N LEU A 185 14.69 -6.33 12.53
CA LEU A 185 15.94 -5.66 12.16
C LEU A 185 15.91 -5.17 10.71
N PHE A 186 15.28 -5.93 9.82
CA PHE A 186 15.14 -5.59 8.41
C PHE A 186 14.16 -4.43 8.21
N ASP A 187 12.94 -4.51 8.75
CA ASP A 187 11.90 -3.47 8.64
C ASP A 187 12.37 -2.11 9.17
N LYS A 188 13.16 -2.11 10.26
CA LYS A 188 13.75 -0.89 10.83
C LYS A 188 15.03 -0.43 10.12
N GLY A 189 15.53 -1.20 9.15
CA GLY A 189 16.73 -0.88 8.41
C GLY A 189 18.01 -1.00 9.22
N TYR A 190 18.04 -1.78 10.31
CA TYR A 190 19.28 -2.14 11.00
C TYR A 190 20.11 -3.15 10.20
N ILE A 191 19.43 -3.93 9.36
CA ILE A 191 20.06 -4.80 8.35
C ILE A 191 19.41 -4.58 6.98
N SER A 192 20.15 -4.92 5.93
CA SER A 192 19.63 -5.05 4.56
C SER A 192 20.41 -6.16 3.83
N PHE A 193 20.16 -6.34 2.54
CA PHE A 193 20.88 -7.32 1.72
C PHE A 193 21.36 -6.67 0.41
N SER A 194 22.58 -7.02 0.02
CA SER A 194 23.16 -6.68 -1.27
C SER A 194 22.52 -7.48 -2.41
N ASP A 195 22.84 -7.15 -3.66
CA ASP A 195 22.30 -7.85 -4.84
C ASP A 195 22.81 -9.28 -4.99
N SER A 196 23.86 -9.66 -4.24
CA SER A 196 24.32 -11.04 -4.09
C SER A 196 23.71 -11.77 -2.88
N GLY A 197 22.81 -11.09 -2.16
CA GLY A 197 22.15 -11.62 -0.97
C GLY A 197 22.97 -11.51 0.31
N LYS A 198 24.21 -11.01 0.28
CA LYS A 198 25.02 -10.82 1.49
C LYS A 198 24.39 -9.75 2.39
N ILE A 199 24.34 -10.04 3.69
CA ILE A 199 23.83 -9.09 4.69
C ILE A 199 24.67 -7.80 4.73
N ILE A 200 23.99 -6.68 4.84
CA ILE A 200 24.55 -5.35 5.09
C ILE A 200 24.04 -4.94 6.47
N ILE A 201 24.94 -4.43 7.31
CA ILE A 201 24.65 -4.17 8.72
C ILE A 201 24.90 -2.69 9.01
N SER A 202 23.90 -2.02 9.56
CA SER A 202 23.99 -0.64 10.06
C SER A 202 25.07 -0.49 11.13
N ASP A 203 25.74 0.66 11.14
CA ASP A 203 26.67 1.06 12.19
C ASP A 203 26.03 1.05 13.58
N LEU A 204 24.72 1.30 13.65
CA LEU A 204 23.95 1.38 14.90
C LEU A 204 23.96 0.07 15.72
N ILE A 205 24.05 -1.08 15.04
CA ILE A 205 24.03 -2.41 15.70
C ILE A 205 25.36 -3.15 15.59
N ARG A 206 26.37 -2.57 14.93
CA ARG A 206 27.64 -3.23 14.60
C ARG A 206 28.39 -3.75 15.84
N ASN A 207 28.24 -3.09 16.98
CA ASN A 207 28.88 -3.48 18.25
C ASN A 207 28.06 -4.48 19.09
N ASN A 208 26.85 -4.82 18.65
CA ASN A 208 25.91 -5.68 19.40
C ASN A 208 25.41 -6.88 18.58
N LEU A 209 26.13 -7.29 17.53
CA LEU A 209 25.69 -8.35 16.60
C LEU A 209 25.35 -9.67 17.30
N GLU A 210 26.17 -10.08 18.28
CA GLU A 210 25.95 -11.33 19.02
C GLU A 210 24.67 -11.30 19.85
N LYS A 211 24.35 -10.15 20.47
CA LYS A 211 23.10 -9.96 21.23
C LYS A 211 21.86 -10.08 20.35
N PHE A 212 22.01 -9.70 19.09
CA PHE A 212 20.98 -9.84 18.07
C PHE A 212 21.13 -11.11 17.24
N ALA A 213 21.99 -12.06 17.63
CA ALA A 213 22.26 -13.30 16.88
C ALA A 213 22.53 -13.08 15.37
N ILE A 214 23.14 -11.96 14.99
CA ILE A 214 23.53 -11.64 13.62
C ILE A 214 24.96 -12.07 13.37
N LYS A 215 25.20 -12.78 12.27
CA LYS A 215 26.56 -13.11 11.80
C LYS A 215 26.87 -12.35 10.51
N LYS A 216 28.12 -11.92 10.35
CA LYS A 216 28.56 -11.09 9.19
C LYS A 216 28.54 -11.85 7.86
N ASP A 217 28.48 -13.18 7.90
CA ASP A 217 28.45 -14.07 6.75
C ASP A 217 27.02 -14.49 6.35
N MET A 218 26.01 -14.09 7.13
CA MET A 218 24.59 -14.30 6.80
C MET A 218 24.28 -13.76 5.40
N ARG A 219 23.43 -14.51 4.70
CA ARG A 219 22.98 -14.17 3.36
C ARG A 219 21.59 -14.73 3.09
N LEU A 220 20.91 -14.15 2.12
CA LEU A 220 19.74 -14.76 1.51
C LEU A 220 20.18 -16.06 0.84
N ARG A 221 19.41 -17.13 1.03
CA ARG A 221 19.64 -18.45 0.44
C ARG A 221 19.52 -18.45 -1.08
N MET A 222 18.69 -17.56 -1.63
CA MET A 222 18.42 -17.40 -3.05
C MET A 222 18.21 -15.91 -3.35
N VAL A 223 18.65 -15.43 -4.50
CA VAL A 223 18.39 -14.06 -4.98
C VAL A 223 18.22 -14.08 -6.48
N ASP A 224 16.97 -14.10 -6.94
CA ASP A 224 16.64 -13.92 -8.35
C ASP A 224 16.80 -12.46 -8.81
N ALA A 225 16.92 -12.24 -10.12
CA ALA A 225 17.01 -10.92 -10.72
C ALA A 225 15.85 -10.00 -10.30
N GLU A 226 14.67 -10.57 -10.09
CA GLU A 226 13.43 -9.88 -9.74
C GLU A 226 13.44 -9.32 -8.30
N HIS A 227 14.30 -9.82 -7.41
CA HIS A 227 14.46 -9.24 -6.06
C HIS A 227 15.25 -7.94 -6.08
N LYS A 228 16.17 -7.79 -7.04
CA LYS A 228 17.18 -6.72 -7.03
C LYS A 228 16.59 -5.31 -7.00
N PRO A 229 15.53 -4.98 -7.77
CA PRO A 229 14.90 -3.67 -7.70
C PRO A 229 14.33 -3.36 -6.31
N PHE A 230 13.72 -4.35 -5.65
CA PHE A 230 13.16 -4.19 -4.30
C PHE A 230 14.28 -4.02 -3.26
N LEU A 231 15.32 -4.86 -3.32
CA LEU A 231 16.46 -4.76 -2.41
C LEU A 231 17.16 -3.41 -2.57
N LEU A 232 17.32 -2.91 -3.80
CA LEU A 232 17.84 -1.58 -4.07
C LEU A 232 16.95 -0.49 -3.47
N TYR A 233 15.63 -0.60 -3.60
CA TYR A 233 14.68 0.33 -2.97
C TYR A 233 14.88 0.37 -1.46
N HIS A 234 14.92 -0.79 -0.81
CA HIS A 234 15.11 -0.90 0.63
C HIS A 234 16.45 -0.27 1.08
N ARG A 235 17.54 -0.55 0.36
CA ARG A 235 18.85 0.05 0.63
C ARG A 235 18.81 1.57 0.54
N LYS A 236 18.25 2.12 -0.54
CA LYS A 236 18.10 3.57 -0.72
C LYS A 236 17.25 4.20 0.38
N LYS A 237 16.10 3.60 0.72
CA LYS A 237 15.20 4.08 1.77
C LYS A 237 15.90 4.22 3.13
N HIS A 238 16.80 3.28 3.45
CA HIS A 238 17.49 3.23 4.74
C HIS A 238 18.93 3.76 4.69
N GLY A 239 19.32 4.46 3.61
CA GLY A 239 20.62 5.12 3.50
C GLY A 239 21.81 4.18 3.29
N TYR A 240 21.59 2.93 2.90
CA TYR A 240 22.66 2.03 2.50
C TYR A 240 23.13 2.39 1.08
N THR A 241 24.35 2.89 0.95
CA THR A 241 25.03 2.98 -0.34
C THR A 241 25.50 1.58 -0.75
N ASN A 242 25.24 1.21 -2.01
CA ASN A 242 26.03 0.17 -2.66
C ASN A 242 27.49 0.66 -2.73
#